data_AF-A0A2J0PSR4-F1
#
_entry.id   AF-A0A2J0PSR4-F1
#
_cell.length_a   1.000
_cell.length_b   1.000
_cell.length_c   1.000
_cell.angle_alpha   90.00
_cell.angle_beta   90.00
_cell.angle_gamma   90.00
#
_symmetry.space_group_name_H-M   'P 1'
#
loop_
_entity.id
_entity.type
_entity.pdbx_description
1 polymer ?
#
loop_
_entity_poly.entity_id
_entity_poly.type
_entity_poly.pdbx_seq_one_letter_code
_entity_poly.pdbx_strand_id
1 'polypeptide(L)'
;MTMENTVIPTVTENEMEEVITRHTAYGQVSVSRTTTTGQRLYASDLIHKEVITLTFSESEQVERDGVIRHRLAEGRRRSPLLKVSLSPAQWASMITSFGMSDGVPCTINSLIRGDYERQPEIGYIESTRERYERQIREASEREMAKVNEKLKALALLVAKGKAGKRELEEVYQSLSGAIANLPVNLAFSTQLMQESMDKIVSHGKAELEASAMGVAARLGMKEISRLASLEDKK
;
A
#
# COMPACT_ATOMS: atom_id res chain seq x y z
N MET A 1 25.38 -9.02 28.86
CA MET A 1 24.54 -10.06 29.48
C MET A 1 23.97 -10.89 28.35
N THR A 2 24.73 -11.87 27.89
CA THR A 2 24.40 -12.75 26.75
C THR A 2 23.45 -13.82 27.24
N MET A 3 22.16 -13.72 26.91
CA MET A 3 21.24 -14.82 27.13
C MET A 3 21.54 -15.88 26.06
N GLU A 4 21.97 -17.07 26.48
CA GLU A 4 21.82 -18.28 25.67
C GLU A 4 20.32 -18.58 25.55
N ASN A 5 19.65 -17.90 24.61
CA ASN A 5 18.24 -18.15 24.27
C ASN A 5 18.13 -19.28 23.25
N THR A 6 18.86 -20.37 23.48
CA THR A 6 18.88 -21.55 22.60
C THR A 6 17.95 -22.59 23.20
N VAL A 7 16.79 -22.78 22.58
CA VAL A 7 15.83 -23.82 22.94
C VAL A 7 16.01 -25.00 22.00
N ILE A 8 16.05 -26.22 22.54
CA ILE A 8 16.19 -27.44 21.73
C ILE A 8 14.81 -27.75 21.09
N PRO A 9 14.75 -28.11 19.79
CA PRO A 9 13.52 -28.57 19.17
C PRO A 9 12.90 -29.77 19.90
N THR A 10 11.58 -29.79 20.01
CA THR A 10 10.84 -30.94 20.55
C THR A 10 10.63 -31.96 19.43
N VAL A 11 11.00 -33.22 19.69
CA VAL A 11 10.85 -34.32 18.74
C VAL A 11 9.83 -35.31 19.28
N THR A 12 8.84 -35.66 18.48
CA THR A 12 7.79 -36.63 18.80
C THR A 12 7.57 -37.57 17.64
N GLU A 13 7.39 -38.85 17.91
CA GLU A 13 7.04 -39.86 16.90
C GLU A 13 5.53 -40.15 16.98
N ASN A 14 4.87 -40.25 15.83
CA ASN A 14 3.43 -40.55 15.76
C ASN A 14 3.15 -42.03 15.43
N GLU A 15 1.88 -42.44 15.48
CA GLU A 15 1.45 -43.82 15.17
C GLU A 15 1.76 -44.27 13.72
N MET A 16 2.12 -43.34 12.84
CA MET A 16 2.47 -43.60 11.44
C MET A 16 4.00 -43.63 11.21
N GLU A 17 4.79 -43.79 12.28
CA GLU A 17 6.26 -43.79 12.26
C GLU A 17 6.86 -42.49 11.68
N GLU A 18 6.11 -41.39 11.74
CA GLU A 18 6.61 -40.07 11.35
C GLU A 18 7.26 -39.39 12.55
N VAL A 19 8.51 -38.97 12.37
CA VAL A 19 9.24 -38.18 13.35
C VAL A 19 8.93 -36.70 13.11
N ILE A 20 8.17 -36.10 14.01
CA ILE A 20 7.75 -34.70 13.97
C ILE A 20 8.69 -33.88 14.85
N THR A 21 9.37 -32.90 14.26
CA THR A 21 10.23 -31.95 14.96
C THR A 21 9.60 -30.56 14.97
N ARG A 22 9.43 -30.00 16.17
CA ARG A 22 8.79 -28.70 16.42
C ARG A 22 9.74 -27.76 17.14
N HIS A 23 9.73 -26.49 16.73
CA HIS A 23 10.48 -25.44 17.40
C HIS A 23 9.73 -24.11 17.27
N THR A 24 9.79 -23.27 18.30
CA THR A 24 9.04 -21.99 18.35
C THR A 24 9.48 -20.99 17.28
N ALA A 25 10.68 -21.15 16.72
CA ALA A 25 11.20 -20.36 15.61
C ALA A 25 10.88 -20.96 14.22
N TYR A 26 10.18 -22.09 14.12
CA TYR A 26 9.81 -22.67 12.84
C TYR A 26 8.56 -21.99 12.29
N GLY A 27 8.72 -21.39 11.12
CA GLY A 27 7.63 -20.77 10.38
C GLY A 27 7.66 -21.12 8.91
N GLN A 28 6.55 -20.86 8.23
CA GLN A 28 6.41 -20.99 6.79
C GLN A 28 5.70 -19.75 6.25
N VAL A 29 6.21 -19.23 5.13
CA VAL A 29 5.58 -18.15 4.38
C VAL A 29 4.95 -18.73 3.12
N SER A 30 3.70 -18.36 2.86
CA SER A 30 3.01 -18.68 1.60
C SER A 30 2.55 -17.40 0.93
N VAL A 31 2.69 -17.35 -0.40
CA VAL A 31 2.19 -16.27 -1.23
C VAL A 31 1.05 -16.82 -2.08
N SER A 32 -0.09 -16.15 -2.06
CA SER A 32 -1.23 -16.49 -2.91
C SER A 32 -1.78 -15.25 -3.59
N ARG A 33 -2.38 -15.43 -4.77
CA ARG A 33 -3.21 -14.39 -5.39
C ARG A 33 -4.65 -14.61 -4.95
N THR A 34 -5.26 -13.57 -4.40
CA THR A 34 -6.61 -13.60 -3.86
C THR A 34 -7.49 -12.64 -4.64
N THR A 35 -8.58 -13.16 -5.19
CA THR A 35 -9.62 -12.35 -5.83
C THR A 35 -10.60 -11.84 -4.78
N THR A 36 -10.98 -10.57 -4.87
CA THR A 36 -11.93 -9.89 -3.99
C THR A 36 -12.98 -9.14 -4.80
N THR A 37 -14.06 -8.71 -4.15
CA THR A 37 -15.10 -7.86 -4.76
C THR A 37 -14.65 -6.40 -4.93
N GLY A 38 -13.49 -6.05 -4.37
CA GLY A 38 -12.96 -4.69 -4.33
C GLY A 38 -12.46 -4.38 -2.92
N GLN A 39 -11.14 -4.38 -2.74
CA GLN A 39 -10.48 -4.11 -1.48
C GLN A 39 -9.66 -2.82 -1.55
N ARG A 40 -9.77 -1.99 -0.50
CA ARG A 40 -8.87 -0.85 -0.30
C ARG A 40 -7.62 -1.31 0.43
N LEU A 41 -6.47 -0.91 -0.07
CA LEU A 41 -5.17 -1.24 0.49
C LEU A 41 -4.46 0.02 0.99
N TYR A 42 -3.69 -0.13 2.06
CA TYR A 42 -2.82 0.91 2.57
C TYR A 42 -1.85 1.39 1.48
N ALA A 43 -1.65 2.69 1.39
CA ALA A 43 -0.80 3.35 0.39
C ALA A 43 -1.18 3.02 -1.07
N SER A 44 -2.48 2.82 -1.34
CA SER A 44 -3.02 2.72 -2.69
C SER A 44 -4.29 3.57 -2.84
N ASP A 45 -4.38 4.31 -3.94
CA ASP A 45 -5.57 5.07 -4.32
C ASP A 45 -6.64 4.20 -5.02
N LEU A 46 -6.28 2.99 -5.43
CA LEU A 46 -7.14 2.12 -6.24
C LEU A 46 -7.93 1.15 -5.37
N ILE A 47 -9.08 0.71 -5.91
CA ILE A 47 -9.83 -0.42 -5.37
C ILE A 47 -9.36 -1.68 -6.10
N HIS A 48 -8.81 -2.64 -5.36
CA HIS A 48 -8.17 -3.82 -5.93
C HIS A 48 -9.12 -5.00 -5.99
N LYS A 49 -9.23 -5.63 -7.15
CA LYS A 49 -10.00 -6.89 -7.30
C LYS A 49 -9.10 -8.10 -7.16
N GLU A 50 -7.81 -7.95 -7.45
CA GLU A 50 -6.81 -8.99 -7.27
C GLU A 50 -5.73 -8.46 -6.34
N VAL A 51 -5.47 -9.18 -5.24
CA VAL A 51 -4.45 -8.82 -4.27
C VAL A 51 -3.46 -9.97 -4.11
N ILE A 52 -2.22 -9.64 -3.78
CA ILE A 52 -1.21 -10.62 -3.38
C ILE A 52 -1.26 -10.75 -1.86
N THR A 53 -1.51 -11.94 -1.36
CA THR A 53 -1.63 -12.24 0.06
C THR A 53 -0.41 -13.02 0.52
N LEU A 54 0.31 -12.48 1.50
CA LEU A 54 1.34 -13.22 2.22
C LEU A 54 0.75 -13.71 3.54
N THR A 55 1.00 -14.97 3.82
CA THR A 55 0.56 -15.62 5.06
C THR A 55 1.76 -16.24 5.73
N PHE A 56 2.02 -15.84 6.97
CA PHE A 56 3.05 -16.38 7.84
C PHE A 56 2.38 -17.28 8.87
N SER A 57 2.82 -18.53 8.94
CA SER A 57 2.25 -19.56 9.81
C SER A 57 3.35 -20.31 10.55
N GLU A 58 3.00 -20.93 11.68
CA GLU A 58 3.88 -21.89 12.34
C GLU A 58 4.06 -23.13 11.47
N SER A 59 5.27 -23.68 11.46
CA SER A 59 5.60 -24.88 10.70
C SER A 59 6.23 -25.95 11.57
N GLU A 60 6.15 -27.19 11.10
CA GLU A 60 6.83 -28.33 11.68
C GLU A 60 7.57 -29.10 10.60
N GLN A 61 8.66 -29.74 11.02
CA GLN A 61 9.39 -30.68 10.18
C GLN A 61 8.84 -32.08 10.44
N VAL A 62 8.60 -32.83 9.38
CA VAL A 62 8.14 -34.22 9.43
C VAL A 62 9.12 -35.07 8.65
N GLU A 63 9.63 -36.11 9.27
CA GLU A 63 10.48 -37.11 8.65
C GLU A 63 9.78 -38.46 8.63
N ARG A 64 9.79 -39.11 7.46
CA ARG A 64 9.22 -40.45 7.27
C ARG A 64 10.05 -41.18 6.21
N ASP A 65 10.46 -42.41 6.49
CA ASP A 65 11.27 -43.24 5.59
C ASP A 65 12.56 -42.52 5.11
N GLY A 66 13.16 -41.68 5.97
CA GLY A 66 14.34 -40.86 5.64
C GLY A 66 14.07 -39.64 4.75
N VAL A 67 12.80 -39.34 4.43
CA VAL A 67 12.40 -38.16 3.65
C VAL A 67 11.91 -37.06 4.57
N ILE A 68 12.60 -35.91 4.55
CA ILE A 68 12.23 -34.72 5.33
C ILE A 68 11.28 -33.83 4.53
N ARG A 69 10.19 -33.39 5.17
CA ARG A 69 9.21 -32.44 4.63
C ARG A 69 8.90 -31.35 5.66
N HIS A 70 8.47 -30.20 5.18
CA HIS A 70 7.96 -29.10 6.01
C HIS A 70 6.48 -28.90 5.74
N ARG A 71 5.68 -28.80 6.80
CA ARG A 71 4.24 -28.54 6.69
C ARG A 71 3.78 -27.54 7.74
N LEU A 72 2.57 -27.03 7.57
CA LEU A 72 1.89 -26.26 8.59
C LEU A 72 1.73 -27.10 9.86
N ALA A 73 2.05 -26.52 11.01
CA ALA A 73 1.95 -27.24 12.28
C ALA A 73 0.49 -27.65 12.58
N GLU A 74 0.29 -28.93 12.96
CA GLU A 74 -1.02 -29.44 13.35
C GLU A 74 -1.36 -29.04 14.81
N GLY A 75 -2.50 -28.36 15.03
CA GLY A 75 -2.95 -27.96 16.38
C GLY A 75 -4.02 -26.84 16.42
N ARG A 76 -4.32 -26.34 17.65
CA ARG A 76 -5.39 -25.34 17.95
C ARG A 76 -5.25 -23.99 17.23
N ARG A 77 -4.08 -23.66 16.69
CA ARG A 77 -3.81 -22.40 15.97
C ARG A 77 -3.62 -22.67 14.48
N ARG A 78 -4.69 -23.07 13.79
CA ARG A 78 -4.73 -23.04 12.31
C ARG A 78 -4.70 -21.61 11.75
N SER A 79 -4.91 -20.61 12.61
CA SER A 79 -4.85 -19.22 12.23
C SER A 79 -3.40 -18.78 11.98
N PRO A 80 -3.12 -18.06 10.90
CA PRO A 80 -1.78 -17.58 10.61
C PRO A 80 -1.32 -16.56 11.67
N LEU A 81 0.00 -16.51 11.89
CA LEU A 81 0.65 -15.54 12.77
C LEU A 81 0.48 -14.10 12.25
N LEU A 82 0.58 -13.96 10.93
CA LEU A 82 0.44 -12.69 10.23
C LEU A 82 -0.11 -12.97 8.83
N LYS A 83 -1.11 -12.20 8.43
CA LYS A 83 -1.64 -12.19 7.07
C LYS A 83 -1.64 -10.76 6.57
N VAL A 84 -0.97 -10.52 5.44
CA VAL A 84 -0.90 -9.20 4.81
C VAL A 84 -1.32 -9.28 3.35
N SER A 85 -1.87 -8.19 2.84
CA SER A 85 -2.26 -8.01 1.44
C SER A 85 -1.51 -6.84 0.83
N LEU A 86 -1.04 -7.03 -0.40
CA LEU A 86 -0.37 -6.03 -1.21
C LEU A 86 -1.08 -5.94 -2.57
N SER A 87 -1.03 -4.76 -3.18
CA SER A 87 -1.36 -4.63 -4.58
C SER A 87 -0.28 -5.31 -5.43
N PRO A 88 -0.58 -5.67 -6.69
CA PRO A 88 0.42 -6.21 -7.62
C PRO A 88 1.66 -5.30 -7.76
N ALA A 89 1.46 -3.98 -7.80
CA ALA A 89 2.54 -2.99 -7.88
C ALA A 89 3.39 -2.95 -6.60
N GLN A 90 2.75 -3.02 -5.43
CA GLN A 90 3.45 -3.09 -4.15
C GLN A 90 4.26 -4.39 -4.04
N TRP A 91 3.68 -5.54 -4.41
CA TRP A 91 4.38 -6.82 -4.45
C TRP A 91 5.60 -6.78 -5.39
N ALA A 92 5.43 -6.25 -6.61
CA ALA A 92 6.54 -6.10 -7.57
C ALA A 92 7.64 -5.18 -7.02
N SER A 93 7.25 -4.08 -6.36
CA SER A 93 8.21 -3.18 -5.70
C SER A 93 8.95 -3.91 -4.59
N MET A 94 8.25 -4.70 -3.76
CA MET A 94 8.85 -5.42 -2.64
C MET A 94 9.90 -6.44 -3.10
N ILE A 95 9.66 -7.12 -4.22
CA ILE A 95 10.64 -8.05 -4.81
C ILE A 95 11.83 -7.29 -5.40
N THR A 96 11.61 -6.14 -6.03
CA THR A 96 12.65 -5.45 -6.80
C THR A 96 13.47 -4.45 -5.98
N SER A 97 12.95 -3.97 -4.84
CA SER A 97 13.58 -2.96 -3.98
C SER A 97 14.29 -3.55 -2.75
N PHE A 98 14.84 -4.77 -2.86
CA PHE A 98 15.52 -5.42 -1.75
C PHE A 98 16.72 -4.59 -1.25
N GLY A 99 16.86 -4.45 0.07
CA GLY A 99 18.00 -3.75 0.70
C GLY A 99 17.95 -2.22 0.67
N MET A 100 16.84 -1.62 0.22
CA MET A 100 16.67 -0.16 0.14
C MET A 100 15.52 0.30 1.06
N SER A 101 15.77 1.33 1.87
CA SER A 101 14.77 2.05 2.71
C SER A 101 14.07 1.24 3.81
N ASP A 102 13.00 1.79 4.39
CA ASP A 102 12.16 1.19 5.46
C ASP A 102 11.20 0.09 4.96
N GLY A 103 11.32 -0.32 3.69
CA GLY A 103 10.51 -1.37 3.07
C GLY A 103 9.30 -0.84 2.28
N VAL A 104 8.44 -1.77 1.85
CA VAL A 104 7.24 -1.47 1.03
C VAL A 104 5.98 -1.53 1.90
N PRO A 105 5.08 -0.53 1.81
CA PRO A 105 3.84 -0.54 2.57
C PRO A 105 2.95 -1.73 2.21
N CYS A 106 2.33 -2.34 3.22
CA CYS A 106 1.40 -3.45 3.07
C CYS A 106 0.17 -3.26 3.96
N THR A 107 -0.93 -3.95 3.63
CA THR A 107 -2.16 -3.93 4.42
C THR A 107 -2.20 -5.15 5.32
N ILE A 108 -2.19 -4.95 6.63
CA ILE A 108 -2.31 -6.07 7.58
C ILE A 108 -3.78 -6.50 7.64
N ASN A 109 -4.06 -7.77 7.33
CA ASN A 109 -5.40 -8.35 7.37
C ASN A 109 -5.70 -9.02 8.71
N SER A 110 -4.70 -9.70 9.26
CA SER A 110 -4.78 -10.27 10.60
C SER A 110 -3.39 -10.53 11.16
N LEU A 111 -3.29 -10.53 12.49
CA LEU A 111 -2.04 -10.79 13.18
C LEU A 111 -2.31 -11.35 14.59
N ILE A 112 -1.27 -11.87 15.23
CA ILE A 112 -1.29 -12.26 16.64
C ILE A 112 -0.48 -11.25 17.46
N ARG A 113 -1.15 -10.54 18.38
CA ARG A 113 -0.56 -9.67 19.43
C ARG A 113 -0.86 -10.20 20.84
N GLY A 114 -1.23 -11.47 20.91
CA GLY A 114 -1.80 -12.14 22.08
C GLY A 114 -2.77 -13.18 21.56
N ASP A 115 -4.01 -12.75 21.36
CA ASP A 115 -5.01 -13.49 20.59
C ASP A 115 -4.92 -13.18 19.09
N TYR A 116 -5.58 -14.02 18.28
CA TYR A 116 -5.70 -13.79 16.85
C TYR A 116 -6.69 -12.67 16.56
N GLU A 117 -6.22 -11.62 15.88
CA GLU A 117 -7.00 -10.43 15.59
C GLU A 117 -7.12 -10.20 14.08
N ARG A 118 -8.36 -10.20 13.58
CA ARG A 118 -8.66 -9.72 12.21
C ARG A 118 -8.78 -8.20 12.25
N GLN A 119 -8.06 -7.54 11.34
CA GLN A 119 -8.08 -6.09 11.24
C GLN A 119 -9.34 -5.61 10.50
N PRO A 120 -9.86 -4.42 10.85
CA PRO A 120 -10.99 -3.83 10.14
C PRO A 120 -10.60 -3.46 8.71
N GLU A 121 -11.58 -3.36 7.83
CA GLU A 121 -11.37 -2.90 6.47
C GLU A 121 -11.08 -1.40 6.43
N ILE A 122 -10.21 -0.99 5.51
CA ILE A 122 -9.87 0.42 5.31
C ILE A 122 -11.04 1.09 4.59
N GLY A 123 -11.62 2.10 5.24
CA GLY A 123 -12.69 2.92 4.67
C GLY A 123 -12.22 3.78 3.48
N TYR A 124 -13.15 4.53 2.91
CA TYR A 124 -12.78 5.52 1.90
C TYR A 124 -11.92 6.63 2.52
N ILE A 125 -10.82 6.94 1.84
CA ILE A 125 -9.93 8.05 2.12
C ILE A 125 -9.93 8.90 0.85
N GLU A 126 -9.90 10.22 1.01
CA GLU A 126 -9.71 11.19 -0.09
C GLU A 126 -8.60 10.66 -1.02
N SER A 127 -8.92 10.51 -2.31
CA SER A 127 -7.93 10.04 -3.28
C SER A 127 -6.81 11.07 -3.41
N THR A 128 -5.63 10.61 -3.79
CA THR A 128 -4.49 11.52 -4.00
C THR A 128 -4.82 12.65 -4.98
N ARG A 129 -5.64 12.39 -6.02
CA ARG A 129 -6.12 13.44 -6.93
C ARG A 129 -6.98 14.48 -6.23
N GLU A 130 -8.00 14.05 -5.48
CA GLU A 130 -8.90 14.96 -4.75
C GLU A 130 -8.13 15.80 -3.74
N ARG A 131 -7.18 15.17 -3.03
CA ARG A 131 -6.28 15.85 -2.11
C ARG A 131 -5.48 16.95 -2.81
N TYR A 132 -4.94 16.68 -4.00
CA TYR A 132 -4.18 17.69 -4.74
C TYR A 132 -5.08 18.81 -5.29
N GLU A 133 -6.25 18.49 -5.84
CA GLU A 133 -7.21 19.50 -6.30
C GLU A 133 -7.59 20.45 -5.16
N ARG A 134 -7.81 19.89 -3.96
CA ARG A 134 -8.03 20.68 -2.74
C ARG A 134 -6.81 21.51 -2.35
N GLN A 135 -5.62 20.92 -2.32
CA GLN A 135 -4.39 21.64 -1.97
C GLN A 135 -4.07 22.79 -2.94
N ILE A 136 -4.28 22.59 -4.24
CA ILE A 136 -4.11 23.63 -5.28
C ILE A 136 -5.10 24.76 -5.04
N ARG A 137 -6.36 24.43 -4.76
CA ARG A 137 -7.40 25.43 -4.45
C ARG A 137 -7.03 26.23 -3.20
N GLU A 138 -6.71 25.55 -2.10
CA GLU A 138 -6.30 26.18 -0.84
C GLU A 138 -5.03 27.03 -1.00
N ALA A 139 -4.07 26.61 -1.83
CA ALA A 139 -2.86 27.38 -2.12
C ALA A 139 -3.20 28.63 -2.96
N SER A 140 -4.03 28.47 -3.99
CA SER A 140 -4.46 29.57 -4.85
C SER A 140 -5.25 30.63 -4.06
N GLU A 141 -6.17 30.20 -3.21
CA GLU A 141 -6.96 31.08 -2.33
C GLU A 141 -6.05 31.85 -1.37
N ARG A 142 -5.05 31.18 -0.76
CA ARG A 142 -4.07 31.83 0.12
C ARG A 142 -3.24 32.89 -0.60
N GLU A 143 -2.74 32.60 -1.80
CA GLU A 143 -1.97 33.58 -2.56
C GLU A 143 -2.83 34.75 -3.07
N MET A 144 -4.07 34.47 -3.52
CA MET A 144 -5.02 35.51 -3.90
C MET A 144 -5.42 36.39 -2.72
N ALA A 145 -5.54 35.84 -1.51
CA ALA A 145 -5.79 36.63 -0.31
C ALA A 145 -4.66 37.64 -0.05
N LYS A 146 -3.39 37.23 -0.19
CA LYS A 146 -2.23 38.14 -0.06
C LYS A 146 -2.23 39.26 -1.10
N VAL A 147 -2.56 38.93 -2.34
CA VAL A 147 -2.68 39.96 -3.42
C VAL A 147 -3.82 40.92 -3.10
N ASN A 148 -4.97 40.41 -2.66
CA ASN A 148 -6.14 41.24 -2.35
C ASN A 148 -5.90 42.15 -1.13
N GLU A 149 -5.15 41.68 -0.14
CA GLU A 149 -4.71 42.49 1.00
C GLU A 149 -3.84 43.67 0.54
N LYS A 150 -2.86 43.42 -0.33
CA LYS A 150 -2.00 44.46 -0.91
C LYS A 150 -2.79 45.41 -1.82
N LEU A 151 -3.79 44.91 -2.55
CA LEU A 151 -4.70 45.72 -3.35
C LEU A 151 -5.56 46.64 -2.47
N LYS A 152 -6.03 46.16 -1.31
CA LYS A 152 -6.74 47.01 -0.32
C LYS A 152 -5.84 48.11 0.23
N ALA A 153 -4.56 47.82 0.51
CA ALA A 153 -3.60 48.83 0.95
C ALA A 153 -3.41 49.93 -0.13
N LEU A 154 -3.35 49.54 -1.40
CA LEU A 154 -3.34 50.48 -2.52
C LEU A 154 -4.63 51.31 -2.59
N ALA A 155 -5.80 50.68 -2.45
CA ALA A 155 -7.09 51.36 -2.49
C ALA A 155 -7.23 52.43 -1.37
N LEU A 156 -6.71 52.14 -0.17
CA LEU A 156 -6.68 53.09 0.94
C LEU A 156 -5.78 54.30 0.64
N LEU A 157 -4.61 54.10 0.01
CA LEU A 157 -3.74 55.19 -0.41
C LEU A 157 -4.39 56.07 -1.49
N VAL A 158 -5.10 55.45 -2.44
CA VAL A 158 -5.87 56.17 -3.46
C VAL A 158 -6.99 57.00 -2.81
N ALA A 159 -7.75 56.42 -1.88
CA ALA A 159 -8.84 57.10 -1.18
C ALA A 159 -8.35 58.28 -0.30
N LYS A 160 -7.13 58.18 0.26
CA LYS A 160 -6.48 59.26 1.02
C LYS A 160 -6.16 60.50 0.15
N GLY A 161 -6.11 60.36 -1.18
CA GLY A 161 -5.91 61.46 -2.14
C GLY A 161 -4.53 62.13 -2.13
N LYS A 162 -3.71 61.88 -1.09
CA LYS A 162 -2.31 62.33 -0.96
C LYS A 162 -1.46 61.20 -0.41
N ALA A 163 -0.88 60.40 -1.32
CA ALA A 163 0.13 59.39 -1.00
C ALA A 163 1.52 59.92 -1.35
N GLY A 164 2.49 59.75 -0.46
CA GLY A 164 3.89 60.12 -0.73
C GLY A 164 4.53 59.17 -1.74
N LYS A 165 5.53 59.63 -2.50
CA LYS A 165 6.28 58.78 -3.47
C LYS A 165 6.79 57.48 -2.85
N ARG A 166 7.31 57.56 -1.62
CA ARG A 166 7.80 56.40 -0.85
C ARG A 166 6.69 55.40 -0.50
N GLU A 167 5.51 55.87 -0.10
CA GLU A 167 4.35 55.01 0.21
C GLU A 167 3.87 54.26 -1.05
N LEU A 168 3.87 54.94 -2.21
CA LEU A 168 3.54 54.35 -3.50
C LEU A 168 4.59 53.31 -3.95
N GLU A 169 5.88 53.61 -3.78
CA GLU A 169 6.97 52.67 -4.09
C GLU A 169 6.92 51.42 -3.21
N GLU A 170 6.65 51.55 -1.91
CA GLU A 170 6.54 50.41 -0.98
C GLU A 170 5.37 49.49 -1.37
N VAL A 171 4.19 50.05 -1.68
CA VAL A 171 3.04 49.25 -2.11
C VAL A 171 3.28 48.61 -3.49
N TYR A 172 3.90 49.33 -4.42
CA TYR A 172 4.25 48.80 -5.74
C TYR A 172 5.22 47.61 -5.63
N GLN A 173 6.31 47.74 -4.88
CA GLN A 173 7.30 46.67 -4.68
C GLN A 173 6.67 45.46 -3.99
N SER A 174 5.84 45.72 -2.98
CA SER A 174 5.09 44.70 -2.25
C SER A 174 4.13 43.91 -3.15
N LEU A 175 3.39 44.59 -4.03
CA LEU A 175 2.45 43.99 -4.98
C LEU A 175 3.19 43.26 -6.11
N SER A 176 4.22 43.88 -6.68
CA SER A 176 5.05 43.32 -7.74
C SER A 176 5.72 42.01 -7.30
N GLY A 177 6.27 41.98 -6.07
CA GLY A 177 6.82 40.75 -5.49
C GLY A 177 5.79 39.63 -5.29
N ALA A 178 4.55 39.98 -4.90
CA ALA A 178 3.49 38.99 -4.76
C ALA A 178 3.06 38.40 -6.11
N ILE A 179 2.95 39.24 -7.14
CA ILE A 179 2.63 38.82 -8.51
C ILE A 179 3.76 37.99 -9.12
N ALA A 180 5.02 38.33 -8.87
CA ALA A 180 6.17 37.59 -9.40
C ALA A 180 6.30 36.18 -8.79
N ASN A 181 5.94 35.99 -7.52
CA ASN A 181 6.07 34.70 -6.83
C ASN A 181 4.88 33.75 -7.06
N LEU A 182 3.72 34.28 -7.46
CA LEU A 182 2.49 33.52 -7.72
C LEU A 182 2.68 32.35 -8.71
N PRO A 183 3.31 32.54 -9.89
CA PRO A 183 3.51 31.45 -10.85
C PRO A 183 4.38 30.31 -10.31
N VAL A 184 5.46 30.62 -9.57
CA VAL A 184 6.39 29.62 -9.03
C VAL A 184 5.70 28.74 -7.98
N ASN A 185 4.91 29.34 -7.09
CA ASN A 185 4.18 28.63 -6.05
C ASN A 185 3.08 27.71 -6.64
N LEU A 186 2.42 28.16 -7.70
CA LEU A 186 1.43 27.34 -8.41
C LEU A 186 2.07 26.23 -9.25
N ALA A 187 3.20 26.51 -9.91
CA ALA A 187 3.93 25.54 -10.72
C ALA A 187 4.40 24.32 -9.90
N PHE A 188 4.90 24.53 -8.68
CA PHE A 188 5.28 23.42 -7.79
C PHE A 188 4.13 22.46 -7.51
N SER A 189 2.92 22.99 -7.33
CA SER A 189 1.71 22.17 -7.11
C SER A 189 1.35 21.36 -8.37
N THR A 190 1.56 21.92 -9.55
CA THR A 190 1.33 21.21 -10.82
C THR A 190 2.34 20.08 -11.07
N GLN A 191 3.61 20.26 -10.68
CA GLN A 191 4.64 19.22 -10.83
C GLN A 191 4.35 18.01 -9.92
N LEU A 192 4.02 18.25 -8.66
CA LEU A 192 3.64 17.18 -7.72
C LEU A 192 2.42 16.38 -8.22
N MET A 193 1.47 17.07 -8.84
CA MET A 193 0.31 16.43 -9.46
C MET A 193 0.71 15.53 -10.64
N GLN A 194 1.63 15.98 -11.50
CA GLN A 194 2.14 15.16 -12.62
C GLN A 194 2.84 13.89 -12.10
N GLU A 195 3.76 14.02 -11.15
CA GLU A 195 4.49 12.87 -10.58
C GLU A 195 3.53 11.85 -9.94
N SER A 196 2.48 12.33 -9.27
CA SER A 196 1.47 11.44 -8.70
C SER A 196 0.59 10.80 -9.76
N MET A 197 0.25 11.52 -10.83
CA MET A 197 -0.54 10.99 -11.94
C MET A 197 0.21 9.84 -12.61
N ASP A 198 1.52 9.99 -12.82
CA ASP A 198 2.37 8.95 -13.39
C ASP A 198 2.40 7.69 -12.51
N LYS A 199 2.46 7.85 -11.19
CA LYS A 199 2.38 6.73 -10.23
C LYS A 199 1.03 6.02 -10.30
N ILE A 200 -0.07 6.77 -10.32
CA ILE A 200 -1.43 6.21 -10.43
C ILE A 200 -1.59 5.44 -11.74
N VAL A 201 -1.10 5.98 -12.86
CA VAL A 201 -1.14 5.32 -14.17
C VAL A 201 -0.33 4.02 -14.15
N SER A 202 0.88 4.05 -13.58
CA SER A 202 1.72 2.86 -13.43
C SER A 202 1.02 1.77 -12.59
N HIS A 203 0.47 2.14 -11.43
CA HIS A 203 -0.29 1.23 -10.57
C HIS A 203 -1.55 0.68 -11.28
N GLY A 204 -2.24 1.52 -12.06
CA GLY A 204 -3.41 1.13 -12.84
C GLY A 204 -3.08 0.08 -13.90
N LYS A 205 -1.95 0.20 -14.59
CA LYS A 205 -1.49 -0.81 -15.56
C LYS A 205 -1.24 -2.15 -14.87
N ALA A 206 -0.54 -2.14 -13.74
CA ALA A 206 -0.28 -3.36 -12.97
C ALA A 206 -1.58 -4.03 -12.48
N GLU A 207 -2.59 -3.24 -12.09
CA GLU A 207 -3.91 -3.78 -11.69
C GLU A 207 -4.67 -4.39 -12.86
N LEU A 208 -4.62 -3.78 -14.05
CA LEU A 208 -5.26 -4.30 -15.26
C LEU A 208 -4.63 -5.63 -15.69
N GLU A 209 -3.30 -5.70 -15.69
CA GLU A 209 -2.56 -6.94 -15.99
C GLU A 209 -2.90 -8.04 -14.98
N ALA A 210 -2.90 -7.71 -13.68
CA ALA A 210 -3.26 -8.65 -12.63
C ALA A 210 -4.70 -9.17 -12.78
N SER A 211 -5.65 -8.27 -13.08
CA SER A 211 -7.05 -8.61 -13.36
C SER A 211 -7.18 -9.51 -14.59
N ALA A 212 -6.50 -9.20 -15.69
CA ALA A 212 -6.52 -10.00 -16.91
C ALA A 212 -5.94 -11.41 -16.67
N MET A 213 -4.79 -11.50 -15.99
CA MET A 213 -4.19 -12.78 -15.60
C MET A 213 -5.13 -13.58 -14.67
N GLY A 214 -5.81 -12.92 -13.73
CA GLY A 214 -6.79 -13.56 -12.85
C GLY A 214 -7.97 -14.16 -13.63
N VAL A 215 -8.50 -13.42 -14.60
CA VAL A 215 -9.56 -13.92 -15.51
C VAL A 215 -9.07 -15.10 -16.34
N ALA A 216 -7.89 -15.00 -16.95
CA ALA A 216 -7.32 -16.06 -17.77
C ALA A 216 -7.10 -17.35 -16.97
N ALA A 217 -6.55 -17.24 -15.76
CA ALA A 217 -6.35 -18.39 -14.87
C ALA A 217 -7.68 -19.07 -14.51
N ARG A 218 -8.73 -18.30 -14.20
CA ARG A 218 -10.07 -18.86 -13.91
C ARG A 218 -10.69 -19.56 -15.11
N LEU A 219 -10.57 -18.98 -16.30
CA LEU A 219 -11.07 -19.61 -17.53
C LEU A 219 -10.32 -20.90 -17.83
N GLY A 220 -9.00 -20.90 -17.69
CA GLY A 220 -8.17 -22.10 -17.83
C GLY A 220 -8.57 -23.21 -16.85
N MET A 221 -8.71 -22.89 -15.56
CA MET A 221 -9.16 -23.87 -14.55
C MET A 221 -10.56 -24.42 -14.85
N LYS A 222 -11.50 -23.57 -15.28
CA LYS A 222 -12.85 -24.00 -15.66
C LYS A 222 -12.81 -24.97 -16.84
N GLU A 223 -11.96 -24.71 -17.82
CA GLU A 223 -11.81 -25.57 -18.99
C GLU A 223 -11.14 -26.89 -18.64
N ILE A 224 -10.09 -26.89 -17.82
CA ILE A 224 -9.46 -28.12 -17.29
C ILE A 224 -10.48 -28.97 -16.53
N SER A 225 -11.29 -28.35 -15.66
CA SER A 225 -12.35 -29.05 -14.92
C SER A 225 -13.42 -29.62 -15.86
N ARG A 226 -13.80 -28.90 -16.90
CA ARG A 226 -14.73 -29.37 -17.94
C ARG A 226 -14.16 -30.59 -18.66
N LEU A 227 -12.89 -30.56 -19.07
CA LEU A 227 -12.21 -31.66 -19.74
C LEU A 227 -12.10 -32.90 -18.85
N ALA A 228 -11.71 -32.75 -17.59
CA ALA A 228 -11.66 -33.85 -16.63
C ALA A 228 -13.04 -34.52 -16.44
N SER A 229 -14.10 -33.72 -16.35
CA SER A 229 -15.48 -34.25 -16.22
C SER A 229 -16.00 -35.00 -17.46
N LEU A 230 -15.33 -34.83 -18.61
CA LEU A 230 -15.63 -35.55 -19.85
C LEU A 230 -14.86 -36.88 -19.95
N GLU A 231 -13.67 -36.96 -19.34
CA GLU A 231 -12.90 -38.22 -19.23
C GLU A 231 -13.54 -39.20 -18.26
N ASP A 232 -14.07 -38.74 -17.12
CA ASP A 232 -14.78 -39.59 -16.14
C ASP A 232 -16.12 -40.18 -16.67
N LYS A 233 -16.58 -39.76 -17.85
CA LYS A 233 -17.81 -40.24 -18.50
C LYS A 233 -17.56 -41.23 -19.64
N LYS A 234 -16.31 -41.62 -19.89
CA LYS A 234 -15.93 -42.71 -20.80
C LYS A 234 -15.57 -43.96 -20.03
#